data_AF-A0A0J1CPN1-F1
#
_entry.id   AF-A0A0J1CPN1-F1
#
_cell.length_a   1.000
_cell.length_b   1.000
_cell.length_c   1.000
_cell.angle_alpha   90.00
_cell.angle_beta   90.00
_cell.angle_gamma   90.00
#
_symmetry.space_group_name_H-M   'P 1'
#
loop_
_entity.id
_entity.type
_entity.pdbx_description
1 polymer ?
#
loop_
_entity_poly.entity_id
_entity_poly.type
_entity_poly.pdbx_seq_one_letter_code
_entity_poly.pdbx_strand_id
1 'polypeptide(L)'
;MTEEDIVASWSERVRAATASNTPLRIRGGGTKDWYGQALQGEIVDTRAHRGIIEYDPAELVITAKAGTPLSEIEAQLDECGQMLPFEPPHFGHNATLGGCIAAGLA
;
A
#
# COMPACT_ATOMS: atom_id res chain seq x y z
N MET A 1 17.36 -1.65 6.22
CA MET A 1 16.84 -0.28 6.26
C MET A 1 15.75 -0.28 7.32
N THR A 2 15.86 0.57 8.33
CA THR A 2 14.84 0.69 9.37
C THR A 2 13.59 1.37 8.81
N GLU A 3 12.48 1.31 9.54
CA GLU A 3 11.27 2.06 9.16
C GLU A 3 11.53 3.58 9.11
N GLU A 4 12.30 4.09 10.07
CA GLU A 4 12.71 5.49 10.13
C GLU A 4 13.52 5.89 8.89
N ASP A 5 14.44 5.04 8.45
CA ASP A 5 15.23 5.27 7.22
C ASP A 5 14.34 5.34 5.97
N ILE A 6 13.32 4.47 5.86
CA ILE A 6 12.39 4.45 4.71
C ILE A 6 11.59 5.76 4.68
N VAL A 7 11.00 6.14 5.82
CA VAL A 7 10.18 7.35 5.92
C VAL A 7 11.01 8.60 5.70
N ALA A 8 12.24 8.65 6.25
CA ALA A 8 13.17 9.75 6.01
C ALA A 8 13.52 9.88 4.53
N SER A 9 13.85 8.77 3.86
CA SER A 9 14.17 8.74 2.43
C SER A 9 12.99 9.23 1.57
N TRP A 10 11.77 8.78 1.85
CA TRP A 10 10.58 9.26 1.13
C TRP A 10 10.31 10.73 1.40
N SER A 11 10.46 11.18 2.64
CA SER A 11 10.26 12.59 3.00
C SER A 11 11.25 13.50 2.28
N GLU A 12 12.52 13.11 2.20
CA GLU A 12 13.54 13.81 1.42
C GLU A 12 13.19 13.82 -0.07
N ARG A 13 12.78 12.68 -0.62
CA ARG A 13 12.41 12.57 -2.04
C ARG A 13 11.22 13.44 -2.42
N VAL A 14 10.20 13.52 -1.56
CA VAL A 14 9.04 14.40 -1.76
C VAL A 14 9.47 15.87 -1.73
N ARG A 15 10.33 16.27 -0.77
CA ARG A 15 10.87 17.63 -0.70
C ARG A 15 11.69 18.00 -1.95
N ALA A 16 12.57 17.10 -2.39
CA ALA A 16 13.39 17.31 -3.58
C ALA A 16 12.54 17.45 -4.85
N ALA A 17 11.57 16.54 -5.05
CA ALA A 17 10.66 16.58 -6.19
C ALA A 17 9.79 17.86 -6.21
N THR A 18 9.39 18.33 -5.03
CA THR A 18 8.67 19.61 -4.89
C THR A 18 9.55 20.77 -5.33
N ALA A 19 10.81 20.82 -4.90
CA ALA A 19 11.74 21.88 -5.27
C ALA A 19 12.06 21.91 -6.77
N SER A 20 12.09 20.75 -7.43
CA SER A 20 12.39 20.62 -8.86
C SER A 20 11.16 20.58 -9.77
N ASN A 21 9.94 20.65 -9.23
CA ASN A 21 8.69 20.39 -9.95
C ASN A 21 8.68 19.03 -10.69
N THR A 22 9.31 18.01 -10.09
CA THR A 22 9.33 16.66 -10.66
C THR A 22 8.08 15.90 -10.21
N PRO A 23 7.24 15.38 -11.13
CA PRO A 23 6.09 14.57 -10.75
C PRO A 23 6.55 13.26 -10.10
N LEU A 24 5.86 12.86 -9.03
CA LEU A 24 6.05 11.57 -8.35
C LEU A 24 4.81 10.70 -8.54
N ARG A 25 5.04 9.40 -8.68
CA ARG A 25 4.01 8.37 -8.77
C ARG A 25 4.14 7.42 -7.58
N ILE A 26 3.24 7.55 -6.62
CA ILE A 26 3.16 6.64 -5.47
C ILE A 26 2.62 5.29 -5.97
N ARG A 27 3.35 4.21 -5.74
CA ARG A 27 3.01 2.89 -6.26
C ARG A 27 3.31 1.79 -5.26
N GLY A 28 2.31 0.95 -4.99
CA GLY A 28 2.51 -0.34 -4.33
C GLY A 28 2.84 -1.43 -5.35
N GLY A 29 1.96 -2.43 -5.45
CA GLY A 29 2.11 -3.55 -6.38
C GLY A 29 1.99 -3.23 -7.88
N GLY A 30 1.39 -2.09 -8.22
CA GLY A 30 1.14 -1.69 -9.61
C GLY A 30 0.12 -2.55 -10.36
N THR A 31 -0.68 -3.35 -9.65
CA THR A 31 -1.69 -4.24 -10.25
C THR A 31 -2.87 -3.49 -10.88
N LYS A 32 -2.96 -2.19 -10.60
CA LYS A 32 -3.98 -1.26 -11.09
C LYS A 32 -3.37 -0.14 -11.94
N ASP A 33 -2.16 -0.32 -12.48
CA ASP A 33 -1.49 0.67 -13.36
C ASP A 33 -2.31 0.99 -14.64
N TRP A 34 -3.31 0.16 -14.98
CA TRP A 34 -4.26 0.38 -16.06
C TRP A 34 -5.45 1.28 -15.68
N TYR A 35 -5.66 1.55 -14.40
CA TYR A 35 -6.83 2.28 -13.88
C TYR A 35 -6.46 3.74 -13.57
N GLY A 36 -7.23 4.68 -14.13
CA GLY A 36 -7.07 6.11 -13.89
C GLY A 36 -6.34 6.86 -15.01
N GLN A 37 -5.57 7.88 -14.63
CA GLN A 37 -4.87 8.78 -15.55
C GLN A 37 -3.56 8.15 -16.07
N ALA A 38 -2.94 8.81 -17.07
CA ALA A 38 -1.64 8.42 -17.58
C ALA A 38 -0.58 8.31 -16.47
N LEU A 39 0.24 7.26 -16.53
CA LEU A 39 1.32 7.02 -15.57
C LEU A 39 2.45 8.01 -15.81
N GLN A 40 2.51 9.07 -14.99
CA GLN A 40 3.53 10.10 -15.08
C GLN A 40 4.32 10.21 -13.78
N GLY A 41 5.60 10.56 -13.90
CA GLY A 41 6.47 10.80 -12.77
C GLY A 41 7.25 9.59 -12.27
N GLU A 42 8.19 9.87 -11.38
CA GLU A 42 9.08 8.87 -10.83
C GLU A 42 8.39 8.01 -9.77
N ILE A 43 8.66 6.71 -9.78
CA ILE A 43 8.04 5.78 -8.85
C ILE A 43 8.58 5.99 -7.43
N VAL A 44 7.67 6.24 -6.49
CA VAL A 44 7.89 6.06 -5.05
C VAL A 44 7.26 4.72 -4.66
N ASP A 45 8.11 3.70 -4.51
CA ASP A 45 7.70 2.33 -4.21
C ASP A 45 7.39 2.18 -2.71
N THR A 46 6.14 1.87 -2.37
CA THR A 46 5.71 1.74 -0.97
C THR A 46 5.92 0.35 -0.36
N ARG A 47 6.33 -0.65 -1.15
CA ARG A 47 6.40 -2.06 -0.72
C ARG A 47 7.47 -2.32 0.35
N ALA A 48 8.43 -1.41 0.50
CA ALA A 48 9.40 -1.46 1.59
C ALA A 48 8.77 -1.21 2.97
N HIS A 49 7.68 -0.43 3.03
CA HIS A 49 6.89 -0.19 4.25
C HIS A 49 5.70 -1.16 4.27
N ARG A 50 5.96 -2.38 4.74
CA ARG A 50 4.99 -3.49 4.78
C ARG A 50 5.01 -4.23 6.12
N GLY A 51 3.94 -4.96 6.38
CA GLY A 51 3.69 -5.73 7.60
C GLY A 51 2.42 -5.28 8.31
N ILE A 52 1.82 -6.20 9.05
CA ILE A 52 0.73 -5.95 9.99
C ILE A 52 1.35 -5.40 11.29
N ILE A 53 0.83 -4.27 11.77
CA ILE A 53 1.28 -3.60 13.00
C ILE A 53 0.54 -4.18 14.20
N GLU A 54 -0.79 -4.30 14.07
CA GLU A 54 -1.67 -4.76 15.13
C GLU A 54 -2.91 -5.41 14.51
N TYR A 55 -3.41 -6.47 15.15
CA TYR A 55 -4.67 -7.11 14.80
C TYR A 55 -5.38 -7.52 16.08
N ASP A 56 -6.58 -6.97 16.29
CA ASP A 56 -7.50 -7.37 17.35
C ASP A 56 -8.73 -8.06 16.71
N PRO A 57 -8.79 -9.40 16.75
CA PRO A 57 -9.90 -10.15 16.16
C PRO A 57 -11.24 -9.92 16.87
N ALA A 58 -11.24 -9.56 18.16
CA ALA A 58 -12.47 -9.35 18.92
C ALA A 58 -13.12 -8.01 18.57
N GLU A 59 -12.30 -6.98 18.34
CA GLU A 59 -12.74 -5.65 17.93
C GLU A 59 -12.92 -5.51 16.40
N LEU A 60 -12.53 -6.54 15.62
CA LEU A 60 -12.52 -6.51 14.14
C LEU A 60 -11.66 -5.37 13.58
N VAL A 61 -10.53 -5.09 14.24
CA VAL A 61 -9.62 -4.01 13.86
C VAL A 61 -8.27 -4.58 13.45
N ILE A 62 -7.79 -4.17 12.28
CA ILE A 62 -6.44 -4.46 11.80
C ILE A 62 -5.75 -3.17 11.37
N THR A 63 -4.52 -2.98 11.84
CA THR A 63 -3.63 -1.90 11.44
C THR A 63 -2.47 -2.49 10.66
N ALA A 64 -2.30 -2.09 9.40
CA ALA A 64 -1.23 -2.59 8.55
C ALA A 64 -0.62 -1.48 7.70
N LYS A 65 0.64 -1.68 7.32
CA LYS A 65 1.40 -0.74 6.49
C LYS A 65 0.92 -0.75 5.03
N ALA A 66 1.07 0.38 4.33
CA ALA A 66 0.50 0.56 2.99
C ALA A 66 1.09 -0.39 1.92
N GLY A 67 2.33 -0.82 2.11
CA GLY A 67 3.03 -1.77 1.24
C GLY A 67 2.68 -3.24 1.51
N THR A 68 1.87 -3.55 2.54
CA THR A 68 1.49 -4.93 2.88
C THR A 68 0.66 -5.55 1.76
N PRO A 69 1.04 -6.75 1.25
CA PRO A 69 0.24 -7.49 0.29
C PRO A 69 -1.16 -7.79 0.85
N LEU A 70 -2.20 -7.64 0.02
CA LEU A 70 -3.56 -8.03 0.40
C LEU A 70 -3.64 -9.51 0.79
N SER A 71 -2.90 -10.37 0.08
CA SER A 71 -2.83 -11.81 0.39
C SER A 71 -2.26 -12.10 1.78
N GLU A 72 -1.38 -11.25 2.32
CA GLU A 72 -0.84 -11.39 3.68
C GLU A 72 -1.90 -11.02 4.72
N ILE A 73 -2.65 -9.94 4.45
CA ILE A 73 -3.77 -9.50 5.30
C ILE A 73 -4.88 -10.55 5.32
N GLU A 74 -5.28 -11.03 4.14
CA GLU A 74 -6.33 -12.03 4.00
C GLU A 74 -5.95 -13.33 4.70
N ALA A 75 -4.71 -13.80 4.56
CA ALA A 75 -4.24 -14.97 5.30
C ALA A 75 -4.33 -14.79 6.82
N GLN A 76 -3.95 -13.61 7.35
CA GLN A 76 -4.06 -13.33 8.79
C GLN A 76 -5.51 -13.31 9.29
N LEU A 77 -6.43 -12.77 8.49
CA LEU A 77 -7.86 -12.73 8.83
C LEU A 77 -8.48 -14.13 8.76
N ASP A 78 -8.09 -14.94 7.77
CA ASP A 78 -8.56 -16.31 7.59
C ASP A 78 -8.24 -17.20 8.80
N GLU A 79 -7.12 -16.95 9.50
CA GLU A 79 -6.77 -17.66 10.75
C GLU A 79 -7.88 -17.53 11.83
N CYS A 80 -8.65 -16.44 11.78
CA CYS A 80 -9.79 -16.19 12.67
C CYS A 80 -11.15 -16.37 11.99
N GLY A 81 -11.19 -16.89 10.75
CA GLY A 81 -12.42 -17.01 9.95
C GLY A 81 -13.03 -15.66 9.56
N GLN A 82 -12.19 -14.63 9.44
CA GLN A 82 -12.58 -13.26 9.11
C GLN A 82 -12.13 -12.89 7.70
N MET A 83 -12.72 -11.82 7.16
CA MET A 83 -12.37 -11.30 5.84
C MET A 83 -12.47 -9.78 5.80
N LEU A 84 -11.88 -9.17 4.77
CA LEU A 84 -12.17 -7.77 4.44
C LEU A 84 -13.56 -7.70 3.79
N PRO A 85 -14.55 -7.04 4.41
CA PRO A 85 -15.94 -7.10 3.95
C PRO A 85 -16.19 -6.41 2.61
N PHE A 86 -15.27 -5.55 2.19
CA PHE A 86 -15.32 -4.84 0.93
C PHE A 86 -14.68 -5.62 -0.23
N GLU A 87 -14.18 -6.83 0.01
CA GLU A 87 -13.66 -7.76 -1.01
C GLU A 87 -12.73 -7.09 -2.03
N PRO A 88 -11.58 -6.54 -1.58
CA PRO A 88 -10.73 -5.71 -2.43
C PRO A 88 -10.30 -6.43 -3.71
N PRO A 89 -10.54 -5.89 -4.90
CA PRO A 89 -10.12 -6.54 -6.13
C PRO A 89 -8.60 -6.44 -6.30
N HIS A 90 -7.94 -7.58 -6.44
CA HIS A 90 -6.48 -7.66 -6.48
C HIS A 90 -5.90 -7.16 -7.81
N PHE A 91 -6.46 -7.63 -8.93
CA PHE A 91 -5.95 -7.41 -10.30
C PHE A 91 -4.48 -7.84 -10.52
N GLY A 92 -3.97 -8.73 -9.67
CA GLY A 92 -2.62 -9.29 -9.73
C GLY A 92 -2.10 -9.68 -8.35
N HIS A 93 -1.12 -10.58 -8.31
CA HIS A 93 -0.64 -11.20 -7.08
C HIS A 93 0.11 -10.25 -6.13
N ASN A 94 0.48 -9.05 -6.59
CA ASN A 94 1.24 -8.07 -5.79
C ASN A 94 0.36 -6.96 -5.21
N ALA A 95 -0.97 -7.08 -5.26
CA ALA A 95 -1.88 -6.04 -4.78
C ALA A 95 -1.58 -5.72 -3.30
N THR A 96 -1.50 -4.42 -2.95
CA THR A 96 -1.20 -3.98 -1.59
C THR A 96 -2.36 -3.22 -0.98
N LEU A 97 -2.43 -3.18 0.35
CA LEU A 97 -3.44 -2.44 1.10
C LEU A 97 -3.54 -0.99 0.64
N GLY A 98 -2.42 -0.27 0.59
CA GLY A 98 -2.39 1.13 0.16
C GLY A 98 -2.83 1.31 -1.29
N GLY A 99 -2.50 0.36 -2.18
CA GLY A 99 -2.97 0.38 -3.57
C GLY A 99 -4.47 0.12 -3.69
N CYS A 100 -5.06 -0.66 -2.79
CA CYS A 100 -6.49 -0.84 -2.73
C CYS A 100 -7.21 0.45 -2.32
N ILE A 101 -6.77 1.05 -1.21
CA ILE A 101 -7.36 2.30 -0.69
C ILE A 101 -7.22 3.43 -1.72
N ALA A 102 -6.04 3.61 -2.32
CA ALA A 102 -5.79 4.67 -3.29
C ALA A 102 -6.62 4.51 -4.58
N ALA A 103 -6.98 3.29 -4.96
CA ALA A 103 -7.80 3.04 -6.14
C ALA A 103 -9.30 3.27 -5.88
N GLY A 104 -9.76 3.19 -4.63
CA GLY A 104 -11.18 3.36 -4.29
C GLY A 104 -12.10 2.40 -5.04
N LEU A 105 -11.60 1.21 -5.39
CA LEU A 105 -12.35 0.17 -6.08
C LEU A 105 -12.87 -0.81 -5.02
N ALA A 106 -13.94 -0.43 -4.32
CA ALA A 106 -14.82 -1.28 -3.52
C ALA A 106 -15.93 -0.44 -2.89
#